data_AF-K2DNB2-F1
#
_entry.id   AF-K2DNB2-F1
#
_cell.length_a   1.000
_cell.length_b   1.000
_cell.length_c   1.000
_cell.angle_alpha   90.00
_cell.angle_beta   90.00
_cell.angle_gamma   90.00
#
_symmetry.space_group_name_H-M   'P 1'
#
loop_
_entity.id
_entity.type
_entity.pdbx_description
1 polymer ?
#
loop_
_entity_poly.entity_id
_entity_poly.type
_entity_poly.pdbx_seq_one_letter_code
_entity_poly.pdbx_strand_id
1 'polypeptide(L)'
;MKRLNKNGLEVLQFEHPGFKDCTHGFFTRKGGVSTGEWTSLNQGGTVGDERLHTIENRKRAFSFFDRKVESIYDVWQVHGNTVICAETPWLFQA
;
A
#
# COMPACT_ATOMS: atom_id res chain seq x y z
N MET A 1 -1.78 16.25 11.05
CA MET A 1 -1.41 15.13 10.15
C MET A 1 -0.33 15.65 9.23
N LYS A 2 0.83 15.01 9.28
CA LYS A 2 1.99 15.36 8.46
C LYS A 2 1.85 14.76 7.07
N ARG A 3 2.31 15.48 6.04
CA ARG A 3 2.41 14.98 4.66
C ARG A 3 3.87 14.65 4.37
N LEU A 4 4.10 13.47 3.83
CA LEU A 4 5.41 13.02 3.35
C LEU A 4 5.33 12.84 1.84
N ASN A 5 6.31 13.36 1.12
CA ASN A 5 6.38 13.26 -0.34
C ASN A 5 7.73 12.65 -0.75
N LYS A 6 7.71 11.61 -1.58
CA LYS A 6 8.90 10.94 -2.12
C LYS A 6 8.52 10.29 -3.45
N ASN A 7 9.29 10.52 -4.50
CA ASN A 7 9.09 9.92 -5.83
C ASN A 7 7.67 10.10 -6.40
N GLY A 8 7.05 11.26 -6.19
CA GLY A 8 5.69 11.57 -6.64
C GLY A 8 4.55 10.95 -5.79
N LEU A 9 4.88 10.08 -4.83
CA LEU A 9 3.93 9.55 -3.86
C LEU A 9 3.71 10.57 -2.74
N GLU A 10 2.48 10.61 -2.23
CA GLU A 10 2.09 11.39 -1.06
C GLU A 10 1.51 10.45 0.01
N VAL A 11 2.04 10.56 1.22
CA VAL A 11 1.63 9.77 2.39
C VAL A 11 1.21 10.71 3.52
N LEU A 12 0.06 10.42 4.13
CA LEU A 12 -0.44 11.08 5.33
C LEU A 12 0.01 10.29 6.56
N GLN A 13 0.60 10.97 7.54
CA GLN A 13 1.12 10.35 8.75
C GLN A 13 0.55 11.04 9.99
N PHE A 14 0.23 10.25 11.02
CA PHE A 14 -0.16 10.80 12.31
C PHE A 14 1.07 11.33 13.05
N GLU A 15 0.88 12.42 13.78
CA GLU A 15 1.92 13.05 14.59
C GLU A 15 1.80 12.65 16.07
N HIS A 16 0.95 11.67 16.36
CA HIS A 16 0.69 11.22 17.72
C HIS A 16 1.91 10.45 18.29
N PRO A 17 2.36 10.74 19.53
CA PRO A 17 3.54 10.11 20.12
C PRO A 17 3.50 8.58 20.15
N GLY A 18 2.32 7.99 20.26
CA GLY A 18 2.11 6.53 20.21
C GLY A 18 2.57 5.85 18.91
N PHE A 19 2.85 6.62 17.84
CA PHE A 19 3.41 6.11 16.59
C PHE A 19 4.87 6.51 16.35
N LYS A 20 5.55 7.14 17.32
CA LYS A 20 6.91 7.65 17.15
C LYS A 20 7.90 6.59 16.68
N ASP A 21 7.77 5.37 17.21
CA ASP A 21 8.67 4.25 16.91
C ASP A 21 8.06 3.27 15.88
N CYS A 22 6.99 3.67 15.19
CA CYS A 22 6.29 2.87 14.21
C CYS A 22 6.28 3.55 12.83
N THR A 23 6.90 2.90 11.84
CA THR A 23 6.76 3.29 10.44
C THR A 23 5.33 3.06 9.98
N HIS A 24 4.60 4.14 9.74
CA HIS A 24 3.20 4.09 9.33
C HIS A 24 2.86 5.23 8.37
N GLY A 25 1.75 5.08 7.66
CA GLY A 25 1.15 6.14 6.86
C GLY A 25 0.02 5.64 5.97
N PHE A 26 -0.76 6.59 5.46
CA PHE A 26 -1.88 6.35 4.56
C PHE A 26 -1.54 6.98 3.20
N PHE A 27 -1.40 6.16 2.17
CA PHE A 27 -1.15 6.65 0.81
C PHE A 27 -2.36 7.41 0.25
N THR A 28 -2.10 8.47 -0.50
CA THR A 28 -3.13 9.09 -1.35
C THR A 28 -3.13 8.45 -2.74
N ARG A 29 -4.00 8.92 -3.64
CA ARG A 29 -4.09 8.38 -5.00
C ARG A 29 -2.93 8.76 -5.94
N LYS A 30 -1.97 9.57 -5.49
CA LYS A 30 -0.90 10.18 -6.32
C LYS A 30 0.32 9.27 -6.45
N GLY A 31 1.02 9.38 -7.59
CA GLY A 31 2.37 8.80 -7.79
C GLY A 31 2.40 7.37 -8.31
N GLY A 32 1.26 6.80 -8.69
CA GLY A 32 1.21 5.47 -9.31
C GLY A 32 1.25 5.50 -10.84
N VAL A 33 1.00 4.36 -11.46
CA VAL A 33 1.04 4.15 -12.91
C VAL A 33 -0.31 3.82 -13.55
N SER A 34 -1.33 3.52 -12.74
CA SER A 34 -2.66 3.22 -13.25
C SER A 34 -3.24 4.40 -14.01
N THR A 35 -4.11 4.11 -14.98
CA THR A 35 -4.75 5.11 -15.85
C THR A 35 -6.27 5.03 -15.75
N GLY A 36 -6.99 5.91 -16.46
CA GLY A 36 -8.46 5.93 -16.45
C GLY A 36 -9.03 6.14 -15.05
N GLU A 37 -10.06 5.36 -14.70
CA GLU A 37 -10.75 5.43 -13.41
C GLU A 37 -9.84 5.06 -12.23
N TRP A 38 -8.80 4.25 -12.48
CA TRP A 38 -7.84 3.80 -11.47
C TRP A 38 -6.66 4.75 -11.28
N THR A 39 -6.61 5.86 -12.01
CA THR A 39 -5.51 6.84 -11.91
C THR A 39 -5.28 7.29 -10.46
N SER A 40 -4.11 7.17 -9.84
CA SER A 40 -2.83 6.68 -10.35
C SER A 40 -2.26 5.53 -9.52
N LEU A 41 -2.40 5.57 -8.18
CA LEU A 41 -1.83 4.61 -7.24
C LEU A 41 -2.85 3.57 -6.76
N ASN A 42 -3.51 2.88 -7.70
CA ASN A 42 -4.42 1.80 -7.33
C ASN A 42 -3.66 0.59 -6.75
N GLN A 43 -4.10 0.11 -5.59
CA GLN A 43 -3.53 -1.05 -4.89
C GLN A 43 -4.39 -2.32 -5.05
N GLY A 44 -5.64 -2.18 -5.51
CA GLY A 44 -6.62 -3.25 -5.62
C GLY A 44 -6.60 -3.93 -6.99
N GLY A 45 -6.37 -5.24 -7.02
CA GLY A 45 -6.30 -6.04 -8.25
C GLY A 45 -7.63 -6.61 -8.75
N THR A 46 -8.74 -6.39 -8.04
CA THR A 46 -10.05 -7.02 -8.31
C THR A 46 -11.08 -6.09 -8.93
N VAL A 47 -10.71 -4.84 -9.19
CA VAL A 47 -11.62 -3.76 -9.62
C VAL A 47 -11.51 -3.45 -11.12
N GLY A 48 -10.81 -4.29 -11.89
CA GLY A 48 -10.71 -4.19 -13.35
C GLY A 48 -9.47 -3.46 -13.89
N ASP A 49 -8.59 -2.94 -13.04
CA ASP A 49 -7.32 -2.33 -13.46
C ASP A 49 -6.37 -3.38 -14.07
N GLU A 50 -5.40 -2.90 -14.83
CA GLU A 50 -4.33 -3.74 -15.36
C GLU A 50 -3.48 -4.32 -14.22
N ARG A 51 -3.32 -5.65 -14.19
CA ARG A 51 -2.58 -6.35 -13.13
C ARG A 51 -1.17 -5.78 -12.95
N LEU A 52 -0.47 -5.49 -14.05
CA LEU A 52 0.88 -4.94 -14.02
C LEU A 52 0.94 -3.57 -13.33
N HIS A 53 -0.08 -2.73 -13.48
CA HIS A 53 -0.16 -1.45 -12.76
C HIS A 53 -0.26 -1.65 -11.26
N THR A 54 -1.13 -2.55 -10.80
CA THR A 54 -1.29 -2.81 -9.37
C THR A 54 -0.03 -3.41 -8.74
N ILE A 55 0.69 -4.28 -9.46
CA ILE A 55 1.98 -4.83 -9.03
C ILE A 55 3.02 -3.69 -8.87
N GLU A 56 3.12 -2.80 -9.85
CA GLU A 56 4.06 -1.67 -9.80
C GLU A 56 3.69 -0.67 -8.70
N ASN A 57 2.40 -0.34 -8.54
CA ASN A 57 1.93 0.54 -7.49
C ASN A 57 2.22 0.00 -6.09
N ARG A 58 2.13 -1.32 -5.88
CA ARG A 58 2.54 -1.99 -4.63
C ARG A 58 4.05 -1.87 -4.41
N LYS A 59 4.87 -2.13 -5.44
CA LYS A 59 6.33 -1.93 -5.37
C LYS A 59 6.70 -0.50 -5.00
N ARG A 60 6.06 0.49 -5.60
CA ARG A 60 6.26 1.92 -5.29
C ARG A 60 5.90 2.24 -3.84
N ALA A 61 4.75 1.78 -3.37
CA ALA A 61 4.31 1.99 -1.99
C ALA A 61 5.28 1.40 -0.97
N PHE A 62 5.77 0.18 -1.18
CA PHE A 62 6.75 -0.44 -0.28
C PHE A 62 8.12 0.25 -0.34
N SER A 63 8.57 0.63 -1.54
CA SER A 63 9.82 1.37 -1.73
C SER A 63 9.80 2.75 -1.06
N PHE A 64 8.62 3.37 -0.88
CA PHE A 64 8.49 4.62 -0.15
C PHE A 64 9.12 4.54 1.25
N PHE A 65 8.86 3.42 1.95
CA PHE A 65 9.37 3.11 3.28
C PHE A 65 10.62 2.22 3.26
N ASP A 66 11.31 2.15 2.11
CA ASP A 66 12.54 1.36 1.92
C ASP A 66 12.34 -0.13 2.27
N ARG A 67 11.14 -0.67 1.96
CA ARG A 67 10.77 -2.08 2.16
C ARG A 67 10.69 -2.83 0.84
N LYS A 68 10.98 -4.13 0.91
CA LYS A 68 10.72 -5.09 -0.17
C LYS A 68 9.23 -5.39 -0.27
N VAL A 69 8.68 -5.44 -1.48
CA VAL A 69 7.25 -5.72 -1.69
C VAL A 69 6.86 -7.12 -1.21
N GLU A 70 7.81 -8.06 -1.20
CA GLU A 70 7.65 -9.42 -0.68
C GLU A 70 7.45 -9.45 0.84
N SER A 71 7.66 -8.32 1.53
CA SER A 71 7.34 -8.18 2.96
C SER A 71 5.88 -7.78 3.23
N ILE A 72 5.02 -7.81 2.20
CA ILE A 72 3.61 -7.46 2.29
C ILE A 72 2.80 -8.49 3.08
N TYR A 73 1.95 -7.99 3.95
CA TYR A 73 0.84 -8.73 4.54
C TYR A 73 -0.45 -8.19 3.92
N ASP A 74 -1.21 -9.06 3.29
CA ASP A 74 -2.48 -8.74 2.64
C ASP A 74 -3.47 -9.88 2.88
N VAL A 75 -4.77 -9.59 2.78
CA VAL A 75 -5.85 -10.57 2.99
C VAL A 75 -6.93 -10.38 1.92
N TRP A 76 -7.66 -11.46 1.64
CA TRP A 76 -8.90 -11.33 0.90
C TRP A 76 -9.99 -10.73 1.80
N GLN A 77 -10.33 -9.47 1.56
CA GLN A 77 -11.32 -8.75 2.37
C GLN A 77 -12.75 -9.19 2.01
N VAL A 78 -13.43 -9.83 2.96
CA VAL A 78 -14.82 -10.35 2.80
C VAL A 78 -15.89 -9.55 3.56
N HIS A 79 -15.54 -8.36 4.07
CA HIS A 79 -16.41 -7.55 4.93
C HIS A 79 -16.90 -8.28 6.21
N GLY A 80 -16.07 -9.18 6.75
CA GLY A 80 -16.28 -9.86 8.03
C GLY A 80 -15.52 -9.22 9.19
N ASN A 81 -15.44 -9.95 10.31
CA ASN A 81 -14.73 -9.52 11.53
C ASN A 81 -13.58 -10.46 11.96
N THR A 82 -13.19 -11.40 11.09
CA THR A 82 -12.11 -12.34 11.37
C THR A 82 -10.75 -11.64 11.41
N VAL A 83 -9.95 -11.96 12.43
CA VAL A 83 -8.57 -11.48 12.59
C VAL A 83 -7.62 -12.66 12.47
N ILE A 84 -6.54 -12.49 11.70
CA ILE A 84 -5.50 -13.51 11.50
C ILE A 84 -4.19 -12.96 12.05
N CYS A 85 -3.55 -13.71 12.94
CA CYS A 85 -2.17 -13.45 13.38
C CYS A 85 -1.22 -14.15 12.40
N ALA A 86 -0.38 -13.38 11.70
CA ALA A 86 0.59 -13.91 10.74
C ALA A 86 2.02 -13.67 11.23
N GLU A 87 2.85 -14.72 11.21
CA GLU A 87 4.27 -14.64 11.60
C GLU A 87 5.17 -14.35 10.39
N THR A 88 4.72 -14.70 9.18
CA THR A 88 5.46 -14.49 7.93
C THR A 88 4.55 -13.90 6.86
N PRO A 89 5.09 -13.10 5.93
CA PRO A 89 4.35 -12.64 4.75
C PRO A 89 3.81 -13.84 3.97
N TRP A 90 2.59 -13.71 3.43
CA TRP A 90 2.08 -14.70 2.50
C TRP A 90 2.88 -14.62 1.20
N LEU A 91 3.23 -15.76 0.61
CA LEU A 91 3.76 -15.78 -0.75
C LEU A 91 2.71 -15.14 -1.66
N PHE A 92 3.02 -13.95 -2.15
CA PHE A 92 2.18 -13.27 -3.11
C PHE A 92 2.10 -14.13 -4.38
N GLN A 93 0.98 -14.82 -4.57
CA GLN A 93 0.68 -15.48 -5.84
C GLN A 93 0.25 -14.39 -6.82
N ALA A 94 1.27 -13.77 -7.43
CA ALA A 94 1.15 -12.97 -8.65
C ALA A 94 0.66 -13.84 -9.83
#